data_AF-A0A0B2R8D4-F1
#
_entry.id   AF-A0A0B2R8D4-F1
#
_cell.length_a   1.000
_cell.length_b   1.000
_cell.length_c   1.000
_cell.angle_alpha   90.00
_cell.angle_beta   90.00
_cell.angle_gamma   90.00
#
_symmetry.space_group_name_H-M   'P 1'
#
loop_
_entity.id
_entity.type
_entity.pdbx_description
1 polymer ?
#
loop_
_entity_poly.entity_id
_entity_poly.type
_entity_poly.pdbx_seq_one_letter_code
_entity_poly.pdbx_strand_id
1 'polypeptide(L)'
;MKINAKYKAQKKKSDDQEQLPEPIKRKQTLSTERDDITHQLAMIIRHNENLKRQEKNGSPAHIISEFVQLLLFQVAKYFDNEFKWFIAFEI
;
A
#
# COMPACT_ATOMS: atom_id res chain seq x y z
N MET A 1 -54.81 31.11 -27.27
CA MET A 1 -54.23 31.28 -28.63
C MET A 1 -52.77 31.72 -28.47
N LYS A 2 -51.91 31.27 -29.39
CA LYS A 2 -50.44 31.26 -29.32
C LYS A 2 -49.78 32.63 -29.06
N ILE A 3 -48.71 32.59 -28.24
CA ILE A 3 -47.35 33.15 -28.41
C ILE A 3 -47.27 34.57 -28.97
N ASN A 4 -46.48 35.45 -28.34
CA ASN A 4 -45.63 36.44 -29.03
C ASN A 4 -44.45 36.91 -28.16
N ALA A 5 -43.28 36.37 -28.50
CA ALA A 5 -41.96 37.00 -28.55
C ALA A 5 -41.40 37.78 -27.34
N LYS A 6 -40.36 37.20 -26.73
CA LYS A 6 -39.08 37.87 -26.41
C LYS A 6 -38.03 36.81 -26.06
N TYR A 7 -37.57 36.10 -27.10
CA TYR A 7 -36.28 35.40 -27.07
C TYR A 7 -35.31 36.20 -27.94
N LYS A 8 -34.08 36.33 -27.43
CA LYS A 8 -32.89 37.05 -27.94
C LYS A 8 -32.71 38.47 -27.40
N ALA A 9 -31.57 38.86 -26.88
CA ALA A 9 -30.35 38.14 -26.48
C ALA A 9 -29.49 39.14 -25.71
N GLN A 10 -28.96 38.76 -24.54
CA GLN A 10 -27.67 39.25 -24.05
C GLN A 10 -27.12 38.23 -23.04
N LYS A 11 -26.20 37.40 -23.52
CA LYS A 11 -25.38 36.48 -22.74
C LYS A 11 -24.66 37.25 -21.62
N LYS A 12 -24.95 36.94 -20.36
CA LYS A 12 -23.93 36.84 -19.32
C LYS A 12 -24.19 35.53 -18.58
N LYS A 13 -23.22 34.60 -18.72
CA LYS A 13 -23.19 33.26 -18.14
C LYS A 13 -23.32 33.35 -16.61
N SER A 14 -24.43 32.85 -16.09
CA SER A 14 -24.63 32.51 -14.69
C SER A 14 -25.45 31.22 -14.68
N ASP A 15 -24.82 30.13 -15.13
CA ASP A 15 -25.29 28.80 -14.79
C ASP A 15 -24.72 28.52 -13.41
N ASP A 16 -25.56 28.68 -12.39
CA ASP A 16 -25.41 27.97 -11.13
C ASP A 16 -25.55 26.49 -11.47
N GLN A 17 -24.48 25.90 -12.00
CA GLN A 17 -24.31 24.47 -11.93
C GLN A 17 -24.26 24.17 -10.43
N GLU A 18 -25.25 23.41 -9.95
CA GLU A 18 -25.12 22.63 -8.72
C GLU A 18 -23.92 21.70 -8.92
N GLN A 19 -22.73 22.27 -8.75
CA GLN A 19 -21.49 21.55 -8.64
C GLN A 19 -21.59 20.90 -7.26
N LEU A 20 -22.21 19.73 -7.25
CA LEU A 20 -22.13 18.81 -6.12
C LEU A 20 -20.66 18.80 -5.71
N PRO A 21 -20.31 19.12 -4.45
CA PRO A 21 -18.93 19.25 -4.05
C PRO A 21 -18.23 17.97 -4.48
N GLU A 22 -17.24 18.10 -5.36
CA GLU A 22 -16.36 16.98 -5.72
C GLU A 22 -16.00 16.30 -4.40
N PRO A 23 -16.18 14.97 -4.28
CA PRO A 23 -15.94 14.29 -3.03
C PRO A 23 -14.55 14.69 -2.61
N ILE A 24 -14.46 15.43 -1.50
CA ILE A 24 -13.20 15.81 -0.89
C ILE A 24 -12.48 14.49 -0.82
N LYS A 25 -11.43 14.31 -1.65
CA LYS A 25 -10.56 13.16 -1.54
C LYS A 25 -10.01 13.32 -0.14
N ARG A 26 -10.67 12.68 0.82
CA ARG A 26 -10.12 12.45 2.14
C ARG A 26 -8.90 11.63 1.79
N LYS A 27 -7.76 12.28 1.60
CA LYS A 27 -6.49 11.68 1.93
C LYS A 27 -6.68 11.33 3.38
N GLN A 28 -7.21 10.13 3.61
CA GLN A 28 -7.19 9.49 4.90
C GLN A 28 -5.71 9.49 5.22
N THR A 29 -5.27 10.40 6.08
CA THR A 29 -3.96 10.39 6.73
C THR A 29 -3.93 9.22 7.72
N LEU A 30 -4.33 8.05 7.24
CA LEU A 30 -4.13 6.74 7.82
C LEU A 30 -2.96 6.04 7.11
N SER A 31 -2.34 6.71 6.14
CA SER A 31 -1.69 6.12 4.96
C SER A 31 -0.16 6.24 4.97
N THR A 32 0.47 6.16 6.14
CA THR A 32 1.93 6.01 6.19
C THR A 32 2.27 4.88 7.13
N GLU A 33 2.00 5.00 8.43
CA GLU A 33 2.30 3.90 9.37
C GLU A 33 1.51 2.61 9.08
N ARG A 34 0.22 2.75 8.74
CA ARG A 34 -0.61 1.59 8.38
C ARG A 34 -0.18 0.99 7.04
N ASP A 35 0.29 1.83 6.12
CA ASP A 35 0.82 1.41 4.83
C ASP A 35 2.21 0.76 4.99
N ASP A 36 3.03 1.23 5.93
CA ASP A 36 4.36 0.69 6.24
C ASP A 36 4.25 -0.72 6.81
N ILE A 37 3.38 -0.93 7.81
CA ILE A 37 3.13 -2.27 8.39
C ILE A 37 2.55 -3.22 7.34
N THR A 38 1.63 -2.73 6.50
CA THR A 38 1.03 -3.54 5.42
C THR A 38 2.07 -3.91 4.37
N HIS A 39 2.95 -2.99 4.01
CA HIS A 39 4.04 -3.20 3.07
C HIS A 39 5.08 -4.19 3.63
N GLN A 40 5.45 -4.07 4.90
CA GLN A 40 6.33 -5.02 5.59
C GLN A 40 5.74 -6.43 5.59
N LEU A 41 4.44 -6.57 5.86
CA LEU A 41 3.74 -7.86 5.83
C LEU A 41 3.74 -8.47 4.42
N ALA A 42 3.45 -7.67 3.39
CA ALA A 42 3.52 -8.12 2.00
C ALA A 42 4.94 -8.59 1.64
N MET A 43 5.97 -7.92 2.16
CA MET A 43 7.35 -8.33 1.96
C MET A 43 7.65 -9.68 2.63
N ILE A 44 7.22 -9.90 3.87
CA ILE A 44 7.37 -11.20 4.56
C ILE A 44 6.73 -12.33 3.77
N ILE A 45 5.50 -12.13 3.28
CA ILE A 45 4.78 -13.13 2.49
C ILE A 45 5.57 -13.50 1.23
N ARG A 46 6.05 -12.50 0.48
CA ARG A 46 6.84 -12.73 -0.74
C ARG A 46 8.14 -13.48 -0.46
N HIS A 47 8.85 -13.17 0.62
CA HIS A 47 10.07 -13.89 0.99
C HIS A 47 9.78 -15.35 1.39
N ASN A 48 8.67 -15.60 2.09
CA ASN A 48 8.24 -16.96 2.44
C ASN A 48 7.88 -17.79 1.19
N GLU A 49 7.17 -17.21 0.22
CA GLU A 49 6.89 -17.87 -1.05
C GLU A 49 8.17 -18.19 -1.83
N ASN A 50 9.14 -17.27 -1.83
CA ASN A 50 10.44 -17.50 -2.46
C ASN A 50 11.18 -18.65 -1.77
N LEU A 51 11.24 -18.68 -0.43
CA LEU A 51 11.85 -19.77 0.33
C LEU A 51 11.23 -21.12 -0.03
N LYS A 52 9.89 -21.23 -0.01
CA LYS A 52 9.18 -22.46 -0.40
C LYS A 52 9.51 -22.91 -1.82
N ARG A 53 9.69 -21.96 -2.76
CA ARG A 53 10.12 -22.26 -4.13
C ARG A 53 11.55 -22.78 -4.16
N GLN A 54 12.47 -22.20 -3.40
CA GLN A 54 13.86 -22.66 -3.31
C GLN A 54 13.94 -24.07 -2.72
N GLU A 55 13.17 -24.37 -1.67
CA GLU A 55 13.08 -25.72 -1.11
C GLU A 55 12.54 -26.72 -2.12
N LYS A 56 11.46 -26.37 -2.83
CA LYS A 56 10.85 -27.24 -3.85
C LYS A 56 11.77 -27.49 -5.05
N ASN A 57 12.55 -26.49 -5.44
CA ASN A 57 13.49 -26.59 -6.56
C ASN A 57 14.77 -27.35 -6.20
N GLY A 58 14.94 -27.78 -4.94
CA GLY A 58 16.11 -28.52 -4.47
C GLY A 58 17.37 -27.65 -4.38
N SER A 59 17.21 -26.36 -4.06
CA SER A 59 18.36 -25.47 -3.86
C SER A 59 19.29 -25.98 -2.75
N PRO A 60 20.61 -25.73 -2.84
CA PRO A 60 21.56 -26.20 -1.82
C PRO A 60 21.19 -25.74 -0.41
N ALA A 61 21.48 -26.57 0.60
CA ALA A 61 21.12 -26.31 1.99
C ALA A 61 21.62 -24.95 2.52
N HIS A 62 22.82 -24.51 2.13
CA HIS A 62 23.36 -23.22 2.54
C HIS A 62 22.56 -22.04 1.96
N ILE A 63 22.08 -22.15 0.71
CA ILE A 63 21.23 -21.14 0.08
C ILE A 63 19.87 -21.08 0.79
N ILE A 64 19.25 -22.22 1.08
CA ILE A 64 17.99 -22.28 1.83
C ILE A 64 18.17 -21.62 3.20
N SER A 65 19.29 -21.90 3.89
CA SER A 65 19.62 -21.29 5.18
C SER A 65 19.73 -19.76 5.10
N GLU A 66 20.32 -19.20 4.04
CA GLU A 66 20.37 -17.74 3.84
C GLU A 66 18.96 -17.14 3.67
N PHE A 67 18.09 -17.78 2.88
CA PHE A 67 16.70 -17.33 2.72
C PHE A 67 15.91 -17.41 4.04
N VAL A 68 16.15 -18.43 4.86
CA VAL A 68 15.57 -18.57 6.20
C VAL A 68 16.03 -17.43 7.11
N GLN A 69 17.32 -17.11 7.14
CA GLN A 69 17.85 -16.00 7.94
C GLN A 69 17.26 -14.66 7.52
N LEU A 70 17.15 -14.40 6.22
CA LEU A 70 16.51 -13.20 5.70
C LEU A 70 15.03 -13.12 6.10
N LEU A 71 14.28 -14.22 5.99
CA LEU A 71 12.88 -14.26 6.40
C LEU A 71 12.73 -14.02 7.91
N LEU A 72 13.54 -14.67 8.73
CA LEU A 72 13.55 -14.48 10.18
C LEU A 72 13.85 -13.04 10.56
N PHE A 73 14.79 -12.38 9.88
CA PHE A 73 15.09 -10.97 10.09
C PHE A 73 13.91 -10.05 9.76
N GLN A 74 13.21 -10.28 8.64
CA GLN A 74 12.03 -9.51 8.27
C GLN A 74 10.89 -9.69 9.29
N VAL A 75 10.67 -10.92 9.76
CA VAL A 75 9.67 -11.22 10.79
C VAL A 75 10.04 -10.58 12.13
N ALA A 76 11.30 -10.66 12.54
CA ALA A 76 11.76 -10.02 13.78
C ALA A 76 11.52 -8.51 13.76
N LYS A 77 11.91 -7.84 12.67
CA LYS A 77 11.69 -6.39 12.50
C LYS A 77 10.22 -5.98 12.49
N TYR A 78 9.36 -6.82 11.92
CA TYR A 78 7.92 -6.56 11.91
C TYR A 78 7.32 -6.48 13.31
N PHE A 79 7.84 -7.26 14.26
CA PHE A 79 7.41 -7.20 15.66
C PHE A 79 8.15 -6.16 16.48
N ASP A 80 9.45 -5.99 16.25
CA ASP A 80 10.29 -5.07 16.99
C ASP A 80 11.38 -4.49 16.08
N ASN A 81 11.25 -3.20 15.76
CA ASN A 81 12.19 -2.48 14.91
C ASN A 81 13.54 -2.21 15.59
N GLU A 82 13.60 -2.24 16.92
CA GLU A 82 14.84 -2.07 17.70
C GLU A 82 15.55 -3.41 17.96
N PHE A 83 14.97 -4.51 17.48
CA PHE A 83 15.50 -5.85 17.64
C PHE A 83 16.85 -5.98 16.94
N LYS A 84 17.94 -5.88 17.72
CA LYS A 84 19.29 -6.16 17.24
C LYS A 84 19.44 -7.68 17.08
N TRP A 85 19.13 -8.13 15.87
CA TRP A 85 19.33 -9.51 15.40
C TRP A 85 20.74 -10.07 15.73
N PHE A 86 21.73 -9.18 15.86
CA PHE A 86 23.11 -9.52 16.16
C PHE A 86 23.36 -10.01 17.60
N ILE A 87 22.48 -9.71 18.57
CA ILE A 87 22.72 -10.06 19.99
C ILE A 87 22.14 -11.45 20.34
N ALA A 88 21.27 -12.01 19.50
CA ALA A 88 20.57 -13.27 19.81
C ALA A 88 21.27 -14.55 19.28
N PHE A 89 22.38 -14.42 18.55
CA PHE A 89 23.15 -15.56 18.02
C PHE A 89 24.51 -15.77 18.71
N GLU A 90 24.83 -15.02 19.77
CA GLU A 90 25.82 -15.47 20.76
C GLU A 90 25.11 -16.37 21.78
N ILE A 91 25.07 -17.67 21.47
CA ILE A 91 25.18 -18.88 22.32
C ILE A 91 24.89 -20.10 21.44
#